data_AF-A0A1Y3EAJ8-F1
#
_entry.id   AF-A0A1Y3EAJ8-F1
#
_cell.length_a   1.000
_cell.length_b   1.000
_cell.length_c   1.000
_cell.angle_alpha   90.00
_cell.angle_beta   90.00
_cell.angle_gamma   90.00
#
_symmetry.space_group_name_H-M   'P 1'
#
loop_
_entity.id
_entity.type
_entity.pdbx_description
1 polymer ?
#
loop_
_entity_poly.entity_id
_entity_poly.type
_entity_poly.pdbx_seq_one_letter_code
_entity_poly.pdbx_strand_id
1 'polypeptide(L)'
;VKQLQSKYRKFALPKVRQVSAELDNDSLPDVEHCFTNNGKLLILKQPYREENIAHFRKHWRRALPIVVQNVKTTSQFWRPSYLRRQQGNTTVIQYKITDCSTEEVLTGVSYSTFWDGFEDRKKRIRNPNDCNTTRKLKVCSHTNCYGFMNLFQICRCFQLQNWPRKGRFAQLLPSTHADFYSATPMSNYVDHKNAAFNLVLALPDHLVKPDLDLRLCIGYGA
;
A
#
# COMPACT_ATOMS: atom_id res chain seq x y z
N VAL A 1 8.80 16.12 -24.91
CA VAL A 1 7.63 15.21 -24.93
C VAL A 1 7.90 13.87 -25.65
N LYS A 2 8.55 13.84 -26.83
CA LYS A 2 8.81 12.59 -27.58
C LYS A 2 9.86 11.62 -26.99
N GLN A 3 10.78 12.07 -26.14
CA GLN A 3 11.80 11.19 -25.52
C GLN A 3 11.33 10.49 -24.23
N LEU A 4 10.24 10.92 -23.61
CA LEU A 4 9.67 10.27 -22.41
C LEU A 4 8.85 9.01 -22.74
N GLN A 5 8.35 8.88 -23.98
CA GLN A 5 7.52 7.76 -24.41
C GLN A 5 8.31 6.47 -24.69
N SER A 6 9.62 6.55 -24.94
CA SER A 6 10.44 5.37 -25.25
C SER A 6 10.75 4.51 -24.01
N LYS A 7 10.85 5.14 -22.82
CA LYS A 7 11.26 4.45 -21.58
C LYS A 7 10.18 3.61 -20.92
N TYR A 8 8.91 3.76 -21.31
CA TYR A 8 7.76 3.04 -20.73
C TYR A 8 7.19 1.94 -21.64
N ARG A 9 7.85 1.62 -22.77
CA ARG A 9 7.42 0.55 -23.71
C ARG A 9 7.43 -0.87 -23.13
N LYS A 10 7.92 -1.09 -21.91
CA LYS A 10 7.93 -2.42 -21.26
C LYS A 10 6.65 -2.79 -20.51
N PHE A 11 5.69 -1.89 -20.40
CA PHE A 11 4.32 -2.23 -20.05
C PHE A 11 3.52 -2.18 -21.34
N ALA A 12 3.43 -3.32 -22.04
CA ALA A 12 2.49 -3.45 -23.14
C ALA A 12 1.11 -2.99 -22.64
N LEU A 13 0.47 -2.09 -23.38
CA LEU A 13 -0.93 -1.75 -23.16
C LEU A 13 -1.71 -3.07 -23.04
N PRO A 14 -2.53 -3.27 -21.99
CA PRO A 14 -3.31 -4.48 -21.88
C PRO A 14 -4.11 -4.64 -23.17
N LYS A 15 -4.01 -5.81 -23.82
CA LYS A 15 -4.95 -6.15 -24.88
C LYS A 15 -6.34 -6.08 -24.27
N VAL A 16 -7.12 -5.08 -24.67
CA VAL A 16 -8.56 -5.02 -24.39
C VAL A 16 -9.17 -6.16 -25.17
N ARG A 17 -9.37 -7.30 -24.51
CA ARG A 17 -10.21 -8.37 -25.03
C ARG A 17 -11.63 -8.03 -24.61
N GLN A 18 -12.40 -7.42 -25.50
CA GLN A 18 -13.85 -7.63 -25.48
C GLN A 18 -14.05 -9.10 -25.86
N VAL A 19 -14.47 -9.92 -24.90
CA VAL A 19 -14.93 -11.28 -25.17
C VAL A 19 -16.44 -11.24 -25.01
N SER A 20 -17.14 -11.33 -26.12
CA SER A 20 -18.58 -11.58 -26.19
C SER A 20 -18.84 -13.09 -26.17
N ALA A 21 -19.78 -13.46 -25.31
CA ALA A 21 -20.61 -14.67 -25.29
C ALA A 21 -19.96 -16.05 -25.03
N GLU A 22 -20.13 -16.54 -23.80
CA GLU A 22 -20.59 -17.91 -23.54
C GLU A 22 -21.83 -17.82 -22.63
N LEU A 23 -22.86 -18.60 -22.98
CA LEU A 23 -24.20 -18.59 -22.40
C LEU A 23 -24.19 -19.26 -21.02
N ASP A 24 -24.05 -18.45 -19.98
CA ASP A 24 -24.61 -18.71 -18.65
C ASP A 24 -25.45 -17.49 -18.27
N ASN A 25 -26.58 -17.68 -17.61
CA ASN A 25 -27.50 -16.61 -17.19
C ASN A 25 -26.93 -15.75 -16.02
N ASP A 26 -25.61 -15.59 -16.02
CA ASP A 26 -24.73 -15.20 -14.92
C ASP A 26 -23.75 -14.10 -15.41
N SER A 27 -24.23 -13.23 -16.31
CA SER A 27 -23.45 -12.11 -16.83
C SER A 27 -23.14 -11.14 -15.68
N LEU A 28 -21.86 -11.01 -15.35
CA LEU A 28 -21.43 -10.03 -14.36
C LEU A 28 -21.80 -8.61 -14.81
N PRO A 29 -22.05 -7.69 -13.85
CA PRO A 29 -22.37 -6.30 -14.17
C PRO A 29 -21.30 -5.65 -15.06
N ASP A 30 -21.73 -4.76 -15.94
CA ASP A 30 -20.85 -3.97 -16.78
C ASP A 30 -20.17 -2.86 -15.97
N VAL A 31 -19.00 -3.18 -15.43
CA VAL A 31 -18.12 -2.26 -14.72
C VAL A 31 -16.78 -2.18 -15.41
N GLU A 32 -16.12 -1.03 -15.33
CA GLU A 32 -14.82 -0.86 -15.96
C GLU A 32 -13.73 -1.63 -15.19
N HIS A 33 -13.24 -2.71 -15.80
CA HIS A 33 -12.23 -3.59 -15.20
C HIS A 33 -11.28 -4.16 -16.27
N CYS A 34 -10.16 -4.72 -15.85
CA CYS A 34 -9.31 -5.53 -16.70
C CYS A 34 -8.61 -6.65 -15.93
N PHE A 35 -8.14 -7.65 -16.66
CA PHE A 35 -7.33 -8.72 -16.11
C PHE A 35 -5.88 -8.62 -16.57
N THR A 36 -4.96 -8.95 -15.67
CA THR A 36 -3.53 -9.07 -15.96
C THR A 36 -2.98 -10.38 -15.39
N ASN A 37 -1.70 -10.68 -15.62
CA ASN A 37 -1.06 -11.91 -15.14
C ASN A 37 -1.82 -13.19 -15.57
N ASN A 38 -2.13 -13.30 -16.87
CA ASN A 38 -2.90 -14.42 -17.43
C ASN A 38 -4.24 -14.68 -16.72
N GLY A 39 -4.97 -13.61 -16.39
CA GLY A 39 -6.27 -13.73 -15.72
C GLY A 39 -6.19 -13.87 -14.20
N LYS A 40 -5.00 -13.93 -13.59
CA LYS A 40 -4.84 -14.14 -12.15
C LYS A 40 -5.00 -12.86 -11.32
N LEU A 41 -4.84 -11.68 -11.92
CA LEU A 41 -5.00 -10.40 -11.23
C LEU A 41 -6.15 -9.62 -11.86
N LEU A 42 -7.19 -9.36 -11.06
CA LEU A 42 -8.30 -8.47 -11.41
C LEU A 42 -7.95 -7.03 -11.03
N ILE A 43 -8.20 -6.09 -11.93
CA ILE A 43 -8.04 -4.65 -11.70
C ILE A 43 -9.40 -3.97 -11.93
N LEU A 44 -9.98 -3.41 -10.87
CA LEU A 44 -11.19 -2.61 -10.89
C LEU A 44 -10.81 -1.13 -11.00
N LYS A 45 -11.32 -0.42 -12.01
CA LYS A 45 -10.85 0.95 -12.30
C LYS A 45 -11.65 2.04 -11.59
N GLN A 46 -12.89 1.77 -11.24
CA GLN A 46 -13.80 2.70 -10.60
C GLN A 46 -14.04 2.26 -9.15
N PRO A 47 -13.40 2.88 -8.14
CA PRO A 47 -13.30 2.31 -6.79
C PRO A 47 -14.61 2.23 -6.02
N TYR A 48 -15.56 3.12 -6.33
CA TYR A 48 -16.77 3.34 -5.53
C TYR A 48 -18.05 2.78 -6.16
N ARG A 49 -17.94 1.99 -7.24
CA ARG A 49 -19.08 1.30 -7.83
C ARG A 49 -19.47 0.09 -7.00
N GLU A 50 -20.72 0.05 -6.57
CA GLU A 50 -21.26 -1.06 -5.77
C GLU A 50 -21.25 -2.38 -6.57
N GLU A 51 -21.46 -2.29 -7.88
CA GLU A 51 -21.55 -3.44 -8.77
C GLU A 51 -20.20 -4.19 -8.92
N ASN A 52 -19.09 -3.55 -8.53
CA ASN A 52 -17.79 -4.21 -8.45
C ASN A 52 -17.80 -5.41 -7.50
N ILE A 53 -18.73 -5.46 -6.54
CA ILE A 53 -18.79 -6.52 -5.54
C ILE A 53 -18.96 -7.91 -6.15
N ALA A 54 -19.65 -8.01 -7.30
CA ALA A 54 -19.86 -9.28 -8.00
C ALA A 54 -18.53 -9.81 -8.58
N HIS A 55 -17.78 -8.93 -9.26
CA HIS A 55 -16.45 -9.22 -9.78
C HIS A 55 -15.47 -9.55 -8.65
N PHE A 56 -15.47 -8.74 -7.59
CA PHE A 56 -14.65 -8.97 -6.40
C PHE A 56 -14.91 -10.35 -5.80
N ARG A 57 -16.17 -10.71 -5.52
CA ARG A 57 -16.55 -12.01 -4.94
C ARG A 57 -16.14 -13.18 -5.82
N LYS A 58 -16.36 -13.09 -7.14
CA LYS A 58 -15.98 -14.16 -8.08
C LYS A 58 -14.48 -14.44 -8.05
N HIS A 59 -13.66 -13.39 -7.97
CA HIS A 59 -12.20 -13.51 -7.93
C HIS A 59 -11.69 -13.89 -6.54
N TRP A 60 -12.25 -13.31 -5.48
CA TRP A 60 -11.87 -13.52 -4.09
C TRP A 60 -12.16 -14.94 -3.60
N ARG A 61 -13.27 -15.56 -4.03
CA ARG A 61 -13.58 -16.98 -3.73
C ARG A 61 -12.53 -17.96 -4.25
N ARG A 62 -11.74 -17.55 -5.25
CA ARG A 62 -10.63 -18.33 -5.81
C ARG A 62 -9.28 -18.02 -5.15
N ALA A 63 -9.29 -17.24 -4.07
CA ALA A 63 -8.09 -16.74 -3.39
C ALA A 63 -7.13 -15.96 -4.33
N LEU A 64 -7.70 -15.27 -5.34
CA LEU A 64 -6.92 -14.50 -6.29
C LEU A 64 -6.83 -13.02 -5.89
N PRO A 65 -5.69 -12.35 -6.15
CA PRO A 65 -5.49 -10.95 -5.80
C PRO A 65 -6.31 -10.01 -6.68
N ILE A 66 -6.70 -8.87 -6.09
CA ILE A 66 -7.52 -7.84 -6.71
C ILE A 66 -6.87 -6.49 -6.42
N VAL A 67 -6.82 -5.61 -7.41
CA VAL A 67 -6.41 -4.21 -7.26
C VAL A 67 -7.59 -3.31 -7.59
N VAL A 68 -7.83 -2.33 -6.74
CA VAL A 68 -8.79 -1.25 -7.01
C VAL A 68 -8.02 0.04 -7.26
N GLN A 69 -8.18 0.62 -8.45
CA GLN A 69 -7.48 1.83 -8.86
C GLN A 69 -8.28 3.09 -8.51
N ASN A 70 -7.62 4.24 -8.64
CA ASN A 70 -8.22 5.57 -8.52
C ASN A 70 -8.89 5.86 -7.18
N VAL A 71 -8.52 5.12 -6.13
CA VAL A 71 -8.93 5.39 -4.76
C VAL A 71 -8.47 6.80 -4.38
N LYS A 72 -9.36 7.59 -3.80
CA LYS A 72 -9.09 8.97 -3.39
C LYS A 72 -8.12 8.98 -2.20
N THR A 73 -6.86 9.37 -2.41
CA THR A 73 -5.85 9.41 -1.33
C THR A 73 -5.05 10.72 -1.25
N THR A 74 -5.40 11.72 -2.05
CA THR A 74 -4.61 12.95 -2.20
C THR A 74 -4.91 14.03 -1.16
N SER A 75 -5.56 13.68 -0.05
CA SER A 75 -5.84 14.65 1.02
C SER A 75 -4.55 15.18 1.63
N GLN A 76 -4.64 16.34 2.29
CA GLN A 76 -3.49 16.93 2.98
C GLN A 76 -2.93 16.05 4.12
N PHE A 77 -3.72 15.10 4.62
CA PHE A 77 -3.38 14.24 5.75
C PHE A 77 -2.38 13.13 5.41
N TRP A 78 -2.13 12.88 4.12
CA TRP A 78 -1.14 11.93 3.63
C TRP A 78 0.17 12.58 3.18
N ARG A 79 0.25 13.92 3.22
CA ARG A 79 1.45 14.64 2.78
C ARG A 79 2.60 14.43 3.78
N PRO A 80 3.86 14.27 3.30
CA PRO A 80 5.04 14.18 4.17
C PRO A 80 5.12 15.31 5.20
N SER A 81 4.79 16.54 4.79
CA SER A 81 4.79 17.70 5.68
C SER A 81 3.75 17.61 6.81
N TYR A 82 2.58 17.01 6.57
CA TYR A 82 1.58 16.78 7.62
C TYR A 82 2.07 15.73 8.61
N LEU A 83 2.52 14.57 8.11
CA LEU A 83 3.00 13.46 8.94
C LEU A 83 4.24 13.84 9.75
N ARG A 84 5.13 14.64 9.17
CA ARG A 84 6.30 15.20 9.87
C ARG A 84 5.91 16.03 11.08
N ARG A 85 4.91 16.91 10.96
CA ARG A 85 4.47 17.80 12.05
C ARG A 85 3.86 17.05 13.24
N GLN A 86 3.36 15.83 13.04
CA GLN A 86 2.74 15.06 14.12
C GLN A 86 3.73 14.69 15.24
N GLN A 87 5.05 14.68 14.96
CA GLN A 87 6.07 14.45 15.98
C GLN A 87 6.02 15.47 17.13
N GLY A 88 5.79 16.75 16.81
CA GLY A 88 5.84 17.83 17.79
C GLY A 88 4.63 17.88 18.73
N ASN A 89 3.53 17.24 18.36
CA ASN A 89 2.26 17.32 19.09
C ASN A 89 2.07 16.17 20.09
N THR A 90 2.97 15.18 20.15
CA THR A 90 2.75 13.98 20.97
C THR A 90 4.06 13.34 21.43
N THR A 91 4.29 13.32 22.75
CA THR A 91 5.39 12.64 23.45
C THR A 91 5.38 11.10 23.33
N VAL A 92 4.44 10.52 22.58
CA VAL A 92 4.12 9.08 22.54
C VAL A 92 4.52 8.42 21.21
N ILE A 93 5.04 9.16 20.22
CA ILE A 93 5.36 8.58 18.91
C ILE A 93 6.62 7.73 19.01
N GLN A 94 6.42 6.41 19.07
CA GLN A 94 7.47 5.42 18.89
C GLN A 94 7.64 5.09 17.41
N TYR A 95 8.87 5.09 16.93
CA TYR A 95 9.22 4.74 15.57
C TYR A 95 10.48 3.88 15.56
N LYS A 96 10.62 3.07 14.51
CA LYS A 96 11.85 2.35 14.18
C LYS A 96 12.19 2.65 12.73
N ILE A 97 13.41 3.13 12.50
CA ILE A 97 13.95 3.35 11.16
C ILE A 97 14.86 2.17 10.86
N THR A 98 14.56 1.43 9.80
CA THR A 98 15.34 0.27 9.37
C THR A 98 15.94 0.54 8.00
N ASP A 99 17.21 0.20 7.80
CA ASP A 99 17.82 0.14 6.47
C ASP A 99 17.32 -1.12 5.75
N CYS A 100 16.53 -0.98 4.70
CA CYS A 100 15.95 -2.09 3.95
C CYS A 100 16.99 -2.94 3.20
N SER A 101 18.24 -2.47 3.08
CA SER A 101 19.31 -3.23 2.42
C SER A 101 20.10 -4.12 3.38
N THR A 102 20.26 -3.69 4.64
CA THR A 102 21.00 -4.43 5.68
C THR A 102 20.11 -5.02 6.76
N GLU A 103 18.82 -4.66 6.78
CA GLU A 103 17.85 -4.96 7.83
C GLU A 103 18.24 -4.38 9.21
N GLU A 104 19.24 -3.50 9.26
CA GLU A 104 19.73 -2.88 10.49
C GLU A 104 18.76 -1.79 10.99
N VAL A 105 18.44 -1.82 12.27
CA VAL A 105 17.67 -0.76 12.93
C VAL A 105 18.62 0.38 13.30
N LEU A 106 18.38 1.55 12.73
CA LEU A 106 19.19 2.74 13.02
C LEU A 106 18.78 3.37 14.35
N THR A 107 19.76 3.51 15.25
CA THR A 107 19.62 4.23 16.52
C THR A 107 20.10 5.69 16.39
N GLY A 108 19.54 6.60 17.18
CA GLY A 108 19.98 8.00 17.23
C GLY A 108 19.54 8.88 16.04
N VAL A 109 18.82 8.31 15.07
CA VAL A 109 18.22 9.07 13.97
C VAL A 109 16.88 9.64 14.41
N SER A 110 16.71 10.95 14.31
CA SER A 110 15.44 11.59 14.63
C SER A 110 14.38 11.33 13.56
N TYR A 111 13.11 11.27 13.97
CA TYR A 111 11.97 11.19 13.04
C TYR A 111 11.95 12.34 12.02
N SER A 112 12.32 13.56 12.43
CA SER A 112 12.44 14.70 11.52
C SER A 112 13.53 14.49 10.46
N THR A 113 14.67 13.88 10.83
CA THR A 113 15.76 13.56 9.89
C THR A 113 15.29 12.60 8.78
N PHE A 114 14.41 11.64 9.10
CA PHE A 114 13.78 10.80 8.08
C PHE A 114 12.90 11.62 7.13
N TRP A 115 12.06 12.51 7.66
CA TRP A 115 11.18 13.31 6.79
C TRP A 115 11.93 14.37 5.97
N ASP A 116 13.04 14.90 6.48
CA ASP A 116 13.94 15.78 5.72
C ASP A 116 14.48 15.10 4.45
N GLY A 117 14.81 13.81 4.54
CA GLY A 117 15.33 13.02 3.41
C GLY A 117 14.25 12.42 2.49
N PHE A 118 12.97 12.49 2.86
CA PHE A 118 11.89 11.84 2.13
C PHE A 118 11.73 12.43 0.73
N GLU A 119 11.63 13.75 0.64
CA GLU A 119 11.51 14.49 -0.63
C GLU A 119 12.87 15.03 -1.13
N ASP A 120 13.86 15.21 -0.26
CA ASP A 120 15.20 15.69 -0.62
C ASP A 120 16.25 14.58 -0.46
N ARG A 121 16.67 14.02 -1.60
CA ARG A 121 17.69 12.96 -1.63
C ARG A 121 19.02 13.40 -1.00
N LYS A 122 19.38 14.69 -1.05
CA LYS A 122 20.66 15.18 -0.51
C LYS A 122 20.69 15.11 1.01
N LYS A 123 19.52 15.21 1.66
CA LYS A 123 19.31 15.15 3.12
C LYS A 123 19.10 13.74 3.67
N ARG A 124 19.11 12.71 2.80
CA ARG A 124 18.99 11.32 3.26
C ARG A 124 20.20 10.93 4.11
N ILE A 125 19.93 10.18 5.17
CA ILE A 125 20.95 9.60 6.07
C ILE A 125 21.91 8.76 5.21
N ARG A 126 23.21 8.99 5.38
CA ARG A 126 24.28 8.27 4.66
C ARG A 126 25.03 7.38 5.62
N ASN A 127 25.53 6.25 5.14
CA ASN A 127 26.41 5.41 5.93
C ASN A 127 27.83 6.02 5.94
N PRO A 128 28.50 6.09 7.10
CA PRO A 128 29.87 6.58 7.22
C PRO A 128 30.86 5.92 6.24
N ASN A 129 30.63 4.65 5.89
CA ASN A 129 31.53 3.85 5.06
C ASN A 129 31.24 3.91 3.55
N ASP A 130 30.26 4.71 3.11
CA ASP A 130 29.77 4.69 1.72
C ASP A 130 29.92 6.07 1.05
N CYS A 131 31.05 6.26 0.38
CA CYS A 131 31.39 7.50 -0.31
C CYS A 131 30.82 7.61 -1.74
N ASN A 132 30.01 6.66 -2.24
CA ASN A 132 29.61 6.67 -3.66
C ASN A 132 28.25 5.98 -3.98
N THR A 133 27.12 6.50 -3.45
CA THR A 133 25.81 5.86 -3.67
C THR A 133 25.06 6.33 -4.93
N THR A 134 25.33 5.67 -6.05
CA THR A 134 24.46 5.65 -7.24
C THR A 134 23.73 4.29 -7.39
N ARG A 135 22.48 4.23 -6.87
CA ARG A 135 21.25 3.54 -7.39
C ARG A 135 21.02 2.01 -7.29
N LYS A 136 19.73 1.67 -7.01
CA LYS A 136 18.86 0.44 -7.19
C LYS A 136 18.24 -0.36 -6.00
N LEU A 137 16.93 -0.18 -5.82
CA LEU A 137 15.95 -0.93 -5.01
C LEU A 137 16.19 -2.45 -4.76
N LYS A 138 15.81 -2.95 -3.57
CA LYS A 138 15.28 -4.32 -3.35
C LYS A 138 14.06 -4.25 -2.42
N VAL A 139 12.97 -4.91 -2.81
CA VAL A 139 11.75 -5.08 -2.02
C VAL A 139 11.66 -6.55 -1.67
N CYS A 140 11.62 -6.90 -0.38
CA CYS A 140 11.07 -8.16 0.12
C CYS A 140 10.61 -7.97 1.57
N SER A 141 9.36 -8.34 1.85
CA SER A 141 8.95 -8.95 3.12
C SER A 141 8.84 -10.45 2.85
N HIS A 142 9.59 -11.31 3.53
CA HIS A 142 9.42 -12.78 3.42
C HIS A 142 7.97 -13.17 3.79
N THR A 143 7.28 -14.12 3.13
CA THR A 143 7.70 -15.40 2.53
C THR A 143 6.73 -15.82 1.40
N ASN A 144 7.23 -16.60 0.42
CA ASN A 144 6.52 -17.36 -0.63
C ASN A 144 6.07 -16.66 -1.93
N CYS A 145 6.96 -15.89 -2.56
CA CYS A 145 6.85 -15.55 -3.98
C CYS A 145 8.03 -16.15 -4.77
N TYR A 146 8.02 -17.46 -5.05
CA TYR A 146 8.96 -18.05 -6.00
C TYR A 146 8.62 -17.56 -7.41
N GLY A 147 9.46 -16.68 -7.98
CA GLY A 147 9.36 -16.33 -9.41
C GLY A 147 9.97 -15.01 -9.88
N PHE A 148 10.42 -14.10 -9.01
CA PHE A 148 10.87 -12.75 -9.44
C PHE A 148 12.19 -12.29 -8.80
N MET A 149 13.11 -13.23 -8.55
CA MET A 149 14.28 -13.03 -7.67
C MET A 149 15.56 -12.44 -8.32
N ASN A 150 15.57 -12.03 -9.58
CA ASN A 150 16.86 -11.73 -10.28
C ASN A 150 17.09 -10.27 -10.74
N LEU A 151 16.50 -9.25 -10.13
CA LEU A 151 16.66 -7.88 -10.66
C LEU A 151 16.89 -6.73 -9.67
N PHE A 152 17.15 -7.01 -8.40
CA PHE A 152 17.12 -5.97 -7.38
C PHE A 152 18.23 -6.10 -6.34
N GLN A 153 19.39 -5.54 -6.67
CA GLN A 153 20.49 -5.23 -5.76
C GLN A 153 20.80 -3.72 -5.94
N ILE A 154 21.12 -3.02 -4.83
CA ILE A 154 21.83 -1.71 -4.70
C ILE A 154 21.03 -0.46 -4.24
N CYS A 155 20.45 -0.30 -3.04
CA CYS A 155 20.10 1.04 -2.51
C CYS A 155 19.72 0.96 -1.03
N ARG A 156 20.17 1.92 -0.21
CA ARG A 156 19.67 2.10 1.15
C ARG A 156 18.32 2.80 1.10
N CYS A 157 17.24 2.03 1.20
CA CYS A 157 15.91 2.54 1.48
C CYS A 157 15.73 2.50 3.00
N PHE A 158 15.21 3.56 3.61
CA PHE A 158 14.83 3.50 5.02
C PHE A 158 13.33 3.28 5.14
N GLN A 159 12.90 2.47 6.09
CA GLN A 159 11.48 2.24 6.38
C GLN A 159 11.15 2.67 7.82
N LEU A 160 10.05 3.41 7.99
CA LEU A 160 9.36 3.56 9.27
C LEU A 160 8.47 2.32 9.47
N GLN A 161 8.87 1.41 10.35
CA GLN A 161 8.13 0.18 10.63
C GLN A 161 7.19 0.31 11.82
N ASN A 162 5.99 -0.27 11.69
CA ASN A 162 4.97 -0.37 12.74
C ASN A 162 4.65 0.98 13.39
N TRP A 163 4.67 2.04 12.57
CA TRP A 163 4.17 3.34 12.97
C TRP A 163 2.68 3.42 12.61
N PRO A 164 1.81 3.78 13.54
CA PRO A 164 1.98 3.84 14.99
C PRO A 164 1.96 2.44 15.63
N ARG A 165 2.56 2.31 16.82
CA ARG A 165 2.65 1.02 17.52
C ARG A 165 1.28 0.62 18.09
N LYS A 166 0.78 -0.54 17.66
CA LYS A 166 -0.39 -1.33 18.14
C LYS A 166 -1.54 -0.52 18.75
N GLY A 167 -2.66 -0.44 18.04
CA GLY A 167 -3.97 -0.04 18.59
C GLY A 167 -4.13 1.45 18.86
N ARG A 168 -3.42 2.31 18.12
CA ARG A 168 -3.39 3.76 18.35
C ARG A 168 -3.36 4.60 17.08
N PHE A 169 -3.59 4.02 15.89
CA PHE A 169 -3.60 4.83 14.66
C PHE A 169 -4.66 5.93 14.72
N ALA A 170 -5.89 5.57 15.10
CA ALA A 170 -6.98 6.52 15.28
C ALA A 170 -6.67 7.61 16.32
N GLN A 171 -5.88 7.30 17.35
CA GLN A 171 -5.53 8.25 18.42
C GLN A 171 -4.40 9.19 18.00
N LEU A 172 -3.38 8.68 17.31
CA LEU A 172 -2.20 9.43 16.91
C LEU A 172 -2.39 10.22 15.61
N LEU A 173 -3.23 9.71 14.70
CA LEU A 173 -3.52 10.30 13.39
C LEU A 173 -5.02 10.27 13.09
N PRO A 174 -5.87 10.93 13.90
CA PRO A 174 -7.33 10.84 13.77
C PRO A 174 -7.84 11.31 12.41
N SER A 175 -7.28 12.39 11.87
CA SER A 175 -7.69 12.90 10.55
C SER A 175 -7.28 11.95 9.42
N THR A 176 -6.05 11.41 9.46
CA THR A 176 -5.59 10.41 8.48
C THR A 176 -6.40 9.12 8.57
N HIS A 177 -6.76 8.69 9.79
CA HIS A 177 -7.59 7.51 10.02
C HIS A 177 -8.99 7.67 9.42
N ALA A 178 -9.65 8.79 9.71
CA ALA A 178 -10.98 9.10 9.16
C ALA A 178 -10.92 9.20 7.63
N ASP A 179 -9.91 9.88 7.09
CA ASP A 179 -9.72 10.05 5.64
C ASP A 179 -9.54 8.69 4.94
N PHE A 180 -8.74 7.78 5.51
CA PHE A 180 -8.59 6.40 5.00
C PHE A 180 -9.93 5.69 4.83
N TYR A 181 -10.71 5.59 5.91
CA TYR A 181 -11.98 4.85 5.88
C TYR A 181 -13.01 5.52 4.98
N SER A 182 -13.04 6.86 4.92
CA SER A 182 -13.93 7.59 4.01
C SER A 182 -13.64 7.34 2.52
N ALA A 183 -12.41 6.92 2.20
CA ALA A 183 -11.98 6.67 0.83
C ALA A 183 -11.91 5.18 0.48
N THR A 184 -12.20 4.27 1.42
CA THR A 184 -11.94 2.85 1.26
C THR A 184 -12.93 2.20 0.27
N PRO A 185 -12.45 1.56 -0.82
CA PRO A 185 -13.31 0.78 -1.70
C PRO A 185 -13.76 -0.51 -1.01
N MET A 186 -14.85 -1.12 -1.49
CA MET A 186 -15.39 -2.36 -0.92
C MET A 186 -15.69 -2.24 0.59
N SER A 187 -16.32 -1.14 1.00
CA SER A 187 -16.62 -0.83 2.41
C SER A 187 -17.33 -1.97 3.13
N ASN A 188 -18.20 -2.72 2.46
CA ASN A 188 -18.88 -3.89 3.02
C ASN A 188 -17.93 -5.03 3.49
N TYR A 189 -16.65 -5.01 3.09
CA TYR A 189 -15.61 -5.96 3.50
C TYR A 189 -14.49 -5.30 4.32
N VAL A 190 -14.11 -4.07 3.99
CA VAL A 190 -12.88 -3.45 4.52
C VAL A 190 -13.18 -2.48 5.67
N ASP A 191 -14.40 -1.95 5.77
CA ASP A 191 -14.74 -1.03 6.87
C ASP A 191 -14.61 -1.73 8.23
N HIS A 192 -14.17 -0.96 9.24
CA HIS A 192 -13.85 -1.48 10.56
C HIS A 192 -14.99 -1.31 11.58
N LYS A 193 -16.14 -0.76 11.16
CA LYS A 193 -17.31 -0.53 12.03
C LYS A 193 -18.58 -1.13 11.47
N ASN A 194 -18.82 -0.97 10.16
CA ASN A 194 -20.10 -1.23 9.52
C ASN A 194 -20.01 -2.25 8.36
N ALA A 195 -18.90 -2.96 8.21
CA ALA A 195 -18.73 -3.94 7.13
C ALA A 195 -19.47 -5.25 7.42
N ALA A 196 -20.59 -5.46 6.72
CA ALA A 196 -21.42 -6.67 6.87
C ALA A 196 -20.68 -7.99 6.58
N PHE A 197 -19.61 -7.97 5.79
CA PHE A 197 -18.81 -9.16 5.44
C PHE A 197 -17.44 -9.19 6.13
N ASN A 198 -17.16 -8.25 7.03
CA ASN A 198 -15.98 -8.31 7.89
C ASN A 198 -16.30 -9.13 9.15
N LEU A 199 -16.09 -10.44 9.06
CA LEU A 199 -16.45 -11.39 10.13
C LEU A 199 -15.79 -11.06 11.47
N VAL A 200 -14.65 -10.36 11.48
CA VAL A 200 -13.96 -9.95 12.70
C VAL A 200 -14.84 -9.07 13.58
N LEU A 201 -15.72 -8.26 12.98
CA LEU A 201 -16.67 -7.41 13.70
C LEU A 201 -17.78 -8.20 14.39
N ALA A 202 -18.10 -9.39 13.87
CA ALA A 202 -19.11 -10.29 14.41
C ALA A 202 -18.54 -11.32 15.40
N LEU A 203 -17.22 -11.40 15.56
CA LEU A 203 -16.61 -12.33 16.50
C LEU A 203 -16.94 -11.93 17.94
N PRO A 204 -17.33 -12.90 18.81
CA PRO A 204 -17.46 -12.67 20.24
C PRO A 204 -16.17 -12.13 20.89
N ASP A 205 -16.32 -11.35 21.97
CA ASP A 205 -15.19 -10.70 22.65
C ASP A 205 -14.25 -11.66 23.38
N HIS A 206 -14.69 -12.88 23.69
CA HIS A 206 -13.86 -13.90 24.31
C HIS A 206 -12.88 -14.56 23.33
N LEU A 207 -13.06 -14.34 22.02
CA LEU A 207 -12.15 -14.86 21.01
C LEU A 207 -11.01 -13.87 20.75
N VAL A 208 -9.84 -14.42 20.43
CA VAL A 208 -8.69 -13.62 19.96
C VAL A 208 -9.01 -13.08 18.57
N LYS A 209 -9.39 -11.80 18.50
CA LYS A 209 -9.64 -11.12 17.24
C LYS A 209 -8.32 -10.73 16.57
N PRO A 210 -8.21 -10.83 15.22
CA PRO A 210 -7.07 -10.26 14.52
C PRO A 210 -7.03 -8.73 14.71
N ASP A 211 -5.82 -8.18 14.74
CA ASP A 211 -5.59 -6.74 14.82
C ASP A 211 -6.03 -6.06 13.51
N LEU A 212 -7.13 -5.31 13.58
CA LEU A 212 -7.67 -4.52 12.46
C LEU A 212 -7.15 -3.08 12.43
N ASP A 213 -6.29 -2.67 13.38
CA ASP A 213 -5.79 -1.29 13.39
C ASP A 213 -4.95 -1.00 12.14
N LEU A 214 -5.06 0.22 11.64
CA LEU A 214 -4.29 0.64 10.47
C LEU A 214 -2.81 0.69 10.81
N ARG A 215 -1.99 0.21 9.86
CA ARG A 215 -0.53 0.30 9.94
C ARG A 215 -0.03 1.13 8.79
N LEU A 216 0.85 2.09 9.09
CA LEU A 216 1.45 2.95 8.09
C LEU A 216 2.91 2.56 7.90
N CYS A 217 3.20 2.10 6.68
CA CYS A 217 4.53 1.75 6.23
C CYS A 217 5.00 2.84 5.26
N ILE A 218 6.06 3.55 5.61
CA ILE A 218 6.63 4.61 4.78
C ILE A 218 8.07 4.24 4.48
N GLY A 219 8.45 4.32 3.21
CA GLY A 219 9.81 4.06 2.78
C GLY A 219 10.26 5.00 1.69
N TYR A 220 11.58 5.21 1.58
CA TYR A 220 12.14 5.98 0.48
C TYR A 220 12.02 5.24 -0.84
N GLY A 221 11.64 5.97 -1.88
CA GLY A 221 11.78 5.53 -3.26
C GLY A 221 13.26 5.36 -3.64
N ALA A 222 13.52 4.32 -4.42
CA ALA A 222 14.84 3.96 -4.93
C ALA A 222 15.28 4.79 -6.14
#